data_AF-A0A940RGQ0-F1
#
_entry.id   AF-A0A940RGQ0-F1
#
_cell.length_a   1.000
_cell.length_b   1.000
_cell.length_c   1.000
_cell.angle_alpha   90.00
_cell.angle_beta   90.00
_cell.angle_gamma   90.00
#
_symmetry.space_group_name_H-M   'P 1'
#
loop_
_entity.id
_entity.type
_entity.pdbx_description
1 polymer ?
#
loop_
_entity_poly.entity_id
_entity_poly.type
_entity_poly.pdbx_seq_one_letter_code
_entity_poly.pdbx_strand_id
1 'polypeptide(L)'
;MNSLETWQARLVAGLAMMAALVNFMPPTPGWAPDPGKGIAFAVALLAWLTVTIKGAATPLPHDVRLFTKLTETVSPAERTFLRSHDFLGSFALGQIAGVREVGVHWEGSSYAFLDKSLQREWGPIKLAIDEFRDLVAGTTSPVRGNVQLQTVRTLLEQEQGGISDRTRDEARAMNTVAAKISELLDAFEATGHRRLRV
;
A
#
# COMPACT_ATOMS: atom_id res chain seq x y z
N MET A 1 -11.28 8.20 -16.66
CA MET A 1 -10.74 7.58 -17.89
C MET A 1 -10.25 6.17 -17.55
N ASN A 2 -10.62 5.19 -18.35
CA ASN A 2 -10.50 3.77 -18.02
C ASN A 2 -9.07 3.26 -18.24
N SER A 3 -8.49 2.61 -17.23
CA SER A 3 -7.15 2.00 -17.31
C SER A 3 -7.03 0.94 -18.42
N LEU A 4 -8.16 0.36 -18.84
CA LEU A 4 -8.26 -0.56 -19.97
C LEU A 4 -7.98 0.11 -21.32
N GLU A 5 -8.45 1.34 -21.53
CA GLU A 5 -8.18 2.10 -22.76
C GLU A 5 -6.69 2.43 -22.90
N THR A 6 -6.03 2.75 -21.79
CA THR A 6 -4.59 3.02 -21.79
C THR A 6 -3.74 1.77 -22.03
N TRP A 7 -4.19 0.59 -21.60
CA TRP A 7 -3.47 -0.67 -21.85
C TRP A 7 -3.62 -1.12 -23.31
N GLN A 8 -4.83 -1.04 -23.86
CA GLN A 8 -5.07 -1.32 -25.29
C GLN A 8 -4.29 -0.35 -26.18
N ALA A 9 -4.28 0.96 -25.85
CA ALA A 9 -3.50 1.95 -26.59
C ALA A 9 -1.99 1.67 -26.57
N ARG A 10 -1.45 1.20 -25.42
CA ARG A 10 -0.05 0.81 -25.29
C ARG A 10 0.30 -0.43 -26.11
N LEU A 11 -0.58 -1.43 -26.12
CA LEU A 11 -0.40 -2.64 -26.94
C LEU A 11 -0.45 -2.33 -28.43
N VAL A 12 -1.43 -1.55 -28.87
CA VAL A 12 -1.56 -1.16 -30.28
C VAL A 12 -0.34 -0.33 -30.73
N ALA A 13 0.10 0.63 -29.91
CA ALA A 13 1.31 1.40 -30.21
C ALA A 13 2.58 0.54 -30.22
N GLY A 14 2.70 -0.44 -29.31
CA GLY A 14 3.82 -1.38 -29.28
C GLY A 14 3.86 -2.31 -30.50
N LEU A 15 2.69 -2.84 -30.91
CA LEU A 15 2.56 -3.66 -32.12
C LEU A 15 2.88 -2.85 -33.39
N ALA A 16 2.43 -1.59 -33.46
CA ALA A 16 2.76 -0.69 -34.56
C ALA A 16 4.27 -0.39 -34.65
N MET A 17 4.96 -0.21 -33.51
CA MET A 17 6.41 -0.03 -33.47
C MET A 17 7.16 -1.27 -33.94
N MET A 18 6.74 -2.47 -33.51
CA MET A 18 7.33 -3.74 -33.97
C MET A 18 7.13 -3.95 -35.47
N ALA A 19 5.94 -3.65 -36.01
CA ALA A 19 5.67 -3.73 -37.44
C ALA A 19 6.51 -2.73 -38.25
N ALA A 20 6.70 -1.51 -37.74
CA ALA A 20 7.58 -0.51 -38.36
C ALA A 20 9.06 -0.95 -38.36
N LEU A 21 9.53 -1.57 -37.27
CA LEU A 21 10.88 -2.15 -37.16
C LEU A 21 11.11 -3.27 -38.17
N VAL A 22 10.17 -4.21 -38.28
CA VAL A 22 10.25 -5.33 -39.25
C VAL A 22 10.30 -4.81 -40.69
N ASN A 23 9.59 -3.72 -40.99
CA ASN A 23 9.56 -3.12 -42.33
C ASN A 23 10.79 -2.23 -42.64
N PHE A 24 11.55 -1.85 -41.60
CA PHE A 24 12.77 -1.02 -41.71
C PHE A 24 14.06 -1.86 -41.70
N MET A 25 14.03 -3.11 -41.23
CA MET A 25 15.18 -4.02 -41.32
C MET A 25 15.41 -4.47 -42.77
N PRO A 26 16.67 -4.53 -43.24
CA PRO A 26 16.98 -4.87 -44.63
C PRO A 26 16.77 -6.38 -44.86
N PRO A 27 15.83 -6.80 -45.72
CA PRO A 27 15.60 -8.24 -45.90
C PRO A 27 16.55 -8.86 -46.94
N THR A 28 17.25 -8.06 -47.76
CA THR A 28 17.98 -8.57 -48.93
C THR A 28 19.17 -7.69 -49.38
N PRO A 29 20.14 -8.26 -50.13
CA PRO A 29 21.19 -7.49 -50.78
C PRO A 29 20.61 -6.53 -51.82
N GLY A 30 20.98 -5.24 -51.78
CA GLY A 30 20.45 -4.18 -52.66
C GLY A 30 19.43 -3.24 -52.02
N TRP A 31 19.23 -3.33 -50.70
CA TRP A 31 18.38 -2.40 -49.97
C TRP A 31 18.88 -0.96 -50.07
N ALA A 32 18.03 -0.07 -50.57
CA ALA A 32 18.25 1.37 -50.52
C ALA A 32 17.34 1.97 -49.44
N PRO A 33 17.86 2.87 -48.57
CA PRO A 33 17.05 3.50 -47.53
C PRO A 33 15.93 4.33 -48.15
N ASP A 34 14.69 3.96 -47.87
CA ASP A 34 13.49 4.72 -48.24
C ASP A 34 13.21 5.78 -47.14
N PRO A 35 13.34 7.08 -47.45
CA PRO A 35 13.09 8.15 -46.49
C PRO A 35 11.67 8.10 -45.90
N GLY A 36 10.68 7.64 -46.67
CA GLY A 36 9.29 7.51 -46.21
C GLY A 36 9.11 6.49 -45.08
N LYS A 37 9.86 5.39 -45.13
CA LYS A 37 9.85 4.36 -44.07
C LYS A 37 10.51 4.85 -42.78
N GLY A 38 11.56 5.67 -42.90
CA GLY A 38 12.22 6.29 -41.75
C GLY A 38 11.29 7.25 -41.01
N ILE A 39 10.52 8.06 -41.74
CA ILE A 39 9.52 8.96 -41.18
C ILE A 39 8.41 8.17 -40.47
N ALA A 40 7.90 7.09 -41.08
CA ALA A 40 6.87 6.25 -40.47
C ALA A 40 7.33 5.61 -39.14
N PHE A 41 8.57 5.13 -39.09
CA PHE A 41 9.17 4.61 -37.85
C PHE A 41 9.30 5.70 -36.79
N ALA A 42 9.81 6.88 -37.15
CA ALA A 42 9.96 8.00 -36.22
C ALA A 42 8.61 8.46 -35.63
N VAL A 43 7.56 8.53 -36.45
CA VAL A 43 6.21 8.89 -36.01
C VAL A 43 5.63 7.82 -35.07
N ALA A 44 5.78 6.52 -35.40
CA ALA A 44 5.32 5.43 -34.55
C ALA A 44 6.07 5.41 -33.20
N LEU A 45 7.38 5.65 -33.22
CA LEU A 45 8.20 5.76 -32.01
C LEU A 45 7.78 6.96 -31.15
N LEU A 46 7.57 8.13 -31.75
CA LEU A 46 7.09 9.32 -31.04
C LEU A 46 5.68 9.15 -30.49
N ALA A 47 4.78 8.48 -31.21
CA ALA A 47 3.44 8.15 -30.73
C ALA A 47 3.49 7.18 -29.54
N TRP A 48 4.33 6.15 -29.61
CA TRP A 48 4.55 5.22 -28.51
C TRP A 48 5.19 5.91 -27.29
N LEU A 49 6.21 6.74 -27.50
CA LEU A 49 6.85 7.54 -26.45
C LEU A 49 5.87 8.52 -25.81
N THR A 50 5.04 9.22 -26.60
CA THR A 50 4.06 10.16 -26.04
C THR A 50 2.96 9.45 -25.26
N VAL A 51 2.48 8.28 -25.69
CA VAL A 51 1.49 7.48 -24.93
C VAL A 51 2.10 6.89 -23.66
N THR A 52 3.36 6.46 -23.69
CA THR A 52 4.06 5.94 -22.51
C THR A 52 4.38 7.04 -21.52
N ILE A 53 4.86 8.20 -21.98
CA ILE A 53 5.21 9.37 -21.16
C ILE A 53 3.96 10.08 -20.62
N LYS A 54 2.95 10.38 -21.46
CA LYS A 54 1.69 10.99 -20.99
C LYS A 54 0.85 10.06 -20.12
N GLY A 55 1.06 8.75 -20.20
CA GLY A 55 0.45 7.77 -19.31
C GLY A 55 0.98 7.82 -17.87
N ALA A 56 2.06 8.54 -17.61
CA ALA A 56 2.47 8.90 -16.25
C ALA A 56 1.69 10.13 -15.80
N ALA A 57 0.44 9.91 -15.37
CA ALA A 57 -0.37 10.97 -14.79
C ALA A 57 0.40 11.63 -13.64
N THR A 58 0.46 12.96 -13.64
CA THR A 58 1.01 13.72 -12.53
C THR A 58 0.29 13.32 -11.24
N PRO A 59 1.02 12.99 -10.16
CA PRO A 59 0.43 12.63 -8.88
C PRO A 59 -0.57 13.70 -8.42
N LEU A 60 -1.75 13.28 -7.99
CA LEU A 60 -2.74 14.22 -7.47
C LEU A 60 -2.22 14.76 -6.13
N PRO A 61 -2.20 16.09 -5.90
CA PRO A 61 -1.69 16.66 -4.65
C PRO A 61 -2.40 16.13 -3.40
N HIS A 62 -3.68 15.77 -3.52
CA HIS A 62 -4.44 15.13 -2.45
C HIS A 62 -3.85 13.79 -2.04
N ASP A 63 -3.61 12.90 -3.00
CA ASP A 63 -3.07 11.56 -2.75
C ASP A 63 -1.65 11.61 -2.21
N VAL A 64 -0.82 12.54 -2.71
CA VAL A 64 0.53 12.79 -2.17
C VAL A 64 0.46 13.20 -0.70
N ARG A 65 -0.37 14.20 -0.36
CA ARG A 65 -0.52 14.65 1.03
C ARG A 65 -1.03 13.54 1.93
N LEU A 66 -2.03 12.77 1.47
CA LEU A 66 -2.62 11.69 2.26
C LEU A 66 -1.61 10.55 2.49
N PHE A 67 -0.85 10.21 1.45
CA PHE A 67 0.23 9.22 1.54
C PHE A 67 1.31 9.66 2.55
N THR A 68 1.81 10.89 2.43
CA THR A 68 2.80 11.44 3.37
C THR A 68 2.24 11.49 4.80
N LYS A 69 0.99 11.94 4.97
CA LYS A 69 0.35 11.94 6.28
C LYS A 69 0.28 10.54 6.88
N LEU A 70 0.01 9.51 6.08
CA LEU A 70 -0.07 8.13 6.56
C LEU A 70 1.29 7.62 7.01
N THR A 71 2.34 7.86 6.22
CA THR A 71 3.70 7.40 6.54
C THR A 71 4.28 8.13 7.76
N GLU A 72 3.90 9.38 7.97
CA GLU A 72 4.23 10.13 9.19
C GLU A 72 3.43 9.66 10.41
N THR A 73 2.14 9.34 10.21
CA THR A 73 1.25 8.90 11.30
C THR A 73 1.65 7.52 11.81
N VAL A 74 1.88 6.55 10.91
CA VAL A 74 2.30 5.19 11.27
C VAL A 74 3.80 5.04 11.02
N SER A 75 4.57 5.39 12.04
CA SER A 75 6.03 5.45 11.97
C SER A 75 6.68 4.10 11.66
N PRO A 76 7.91 4.08 11.08
CA PRO A 76 8.64 2.83 10.84
C PRO A 76 8.89 2.01 12.12
N ALA A 77 9.05 2.68 13.26
CA ALA A 77 9.22 2.02 14.56
C ALA A 77 7.94 1.30 14.99
N GLU A 78 6.77 1.93 14.81
CA GLU A 78 5.47 1.32 15.07
C GLU A 78 5.20 0.12 14.15
N ARG A 79 5.53 0.21 12.86
CA ARG A 79 5.43 -0.95 11.95
C ARG A 79 6.31 -2.11 12.38
N THR A 80 7.54 -1.81 12.81
CA THR A 80 8.46 -2.82 13.36
C THR A 80 7.90 -3.45 14.63
N PHE A 81 7.30 -2.64 15.50
CA PHE A 81 6.63 -3.13 16.71
C PHE A 81 5.48 -4.08 16.35
N LEU A 82 4.55 -3.68 15.48
CA LEU A 82 3.42 -4.52 15.04
C LEU A 82 3.86 -5.86 14.44
N ARG A 83 4.99 -5.87 13.74
CA ARG A 83 5.54 -7.09 13.11
C ARG A 83 6.16 -8.06 14.11
N SER A 84 6.83 -7.54 15.13
CA SER A 84 7.73 -8.31 16.00
C SER A 84 7.19 -8.56 17.41
N HIS A 85 6.22 -7.77 17.85
CA HIS A 85 5.71 -7.85 19.21
C HIS A 85 4.73 -9.02 19.38
N ASP A 86 4.88 -9.74 20.49
CA ASP A 86 3.90 -10.72 20.93
C ASP A 86 2.94 -10.09 21.95
N PHE A 87 1.69 -9.89 21.53
CA PHE A 87 0.62 -9.28 22.32
C PHE A 87 0.18 -10.12 23.54
N LEU A 88 0.72 -11.33 23.74
CA LEU A 88 0.60 -12.03 25.02
C LEU A 88 1.40 -11.33 26.14
N GLY A 89 2.37 -10.51 25.75
CA GLY A 89 3.10 -9.60 26.62
C GLY A 89 2.28 -8.37 27.00
N SER A 90 2.99 -7.39 27.55
CA SER A 90 2.45 -6.05 27.79
C SER A 90 3.03 -5.07 26.78
N PHE A 91 2.25 -4.08 26.42
CA PHE A 91 2.66 -3.03 25.49
C PHE A 91 2.15 -1.67 25.94
N ALA A 92 2.83 -0.61 25.50
CA ALA A 92 2.36 0.75 25.74
C ALA A 92 1.41 1.19 24.61
N LEU A 93 0.32 1.88 24.96
CA LEU A 93 -0.60 2.44 23.95
C LEU A 93 0.10 3.39 22.98
N GLY A 94 1.16 4.07 23.43
CA GLY A 94 2.00 4.92 22.59
C GLY A 94 2.73 4.18 21.48
N GLN A 95 2.97 2.86 21.60
CA GLN A 95 3.63 2.06 20.57
C GLN A 95 2.72 1.76 19.38
N ILE A 96 1.41 1.94 19.54
CA ILE A 96 0.37 1.75 18.50
C ILE A 96 -0.42 3.05 18.26
N ALA A 97 0.17 4.21 18.59
CA ALA A 97 -0.55 5.48 18.55
C ALA A 97 -0.99 5.86 17.14
N GLY A 98 -0.16 5.62 16.12
CA GLY A 98 -0.48 5.94 14.74
C GLY A 98 -1.61 5.06 14.18
N VAL A 99 -1.58 3.77 14.44
CA VAL A 99 -2.65 2.84 14.06
C VAL A 99 -3.96 3.22 14.75
N ARG A 100 -3.91 3.60 16.02
CA ARG A 100 -5.09 4.11 16.73
C ARG A 100 -5.62 5.41 16.14
N GLU A 101 -4.74 6.36 15.82
CA GLU A 101 -5.11 7.62 15.16
C GLU A 101 -5.86 7.34 13.85
N VAL A 102 -5.33 6.44 13.01
CA VAL A 102 -5.97 6.04 11.77
C VAL A 102 -7.33 5.37 12.03
N GLY A 103 -7.38 4.40 12.93
CA GLY A 103 -8.61 3.66 13.22
C GLY A 103 -9.72 4.51 13.83
N VAL A 104 -9.40 5.62 14.49
CA VAL A 104 -10.40 6.48 15.16
C VAL A 104 -10.76 7.71 14.32
N HIS A 105 -9.78 8.33 13.65
CA HIS A 105 -9.95 9.67 13.08
C HIS A 105 -9.95 9.70 11.55
N TRP A 106 -9.56 8.62 10.87
CA TRP A 106 -9.48 8.59 9.41
C TRP A 106 -10.77 8.03 8.80
N GLU A 107 -11.83 8.82 8.93
CA GLU A 107 -13.17 8.47 8.44
C GLU A 107 -13.64 9.41 7.33
N GLY A 108 -14.39 8.85 6.37
CA GLY A 108 -15.02 9.60 5.28
C GLY A 108 -14.12 9.90 4.06
N SER A 109 -14.67 10.67 3.13
CA SER A 109 -14.07 10.87 1.79
C SER A 109 -12.78 11.67 1.79
N SER A 110 -12.48 12.43 2.84
CA SER A 110 -11.21 13.16 2.97
C SER A 110 -10.00 12.24 3.10
N TYR A 111 -10.22 10.99 3.51
CA TYR A 111 -9.19 9.95 3.66
C TYR A 111 -9.30 8.87 2.56
N ALA A 112 -10.03 9.15 1.48
CA ALA A 112 -10.05 8.33 0.29
C ALA A 112 -9.00 8.81 -0.71
N PHE A 113 -8.26 7.87 -1.29
CA PHE A 113 -7.37 8.11 -2.42
C PHE A 113 -8.18 8.23 -3.71
N LEU A 114 -7.81 9.18 -4.55
CA LEU A 114 -8.40 9.37 -5.87
C LEU A 114 -7.73 8.47 -6.91
N ASP A 115 -6.45 8.16 -6.75
CA ASP A 115 -5.78 7.11 -7.49
C ASP A 115 -6.39 5.74 -7.16
N LYS A 116 -6.92 5.07 -8.18
CA LYS A 116 -7.62 3.79 -8.04
C LYS A 116 -6.73 2.64 -7.55
N SER A 117 -5.42 2.69 -7.79
CA SER A 117 -4.50 1.67 -7.31
C SER A 117 -4.24 1.86 -5.82
N LEU A 118 -3.93 3.09 -5.40
CA LEU A 118 -3.77 3.42 -3.98
C LEU A 118 -5.06 3.14 -3.19
N GLN A 119 -6.22 3.55 -3.71
CA GLN A 119 -7.49 3.31 -3.01
C GLN A 119 -7.81 1.83 -2.83
N ARG A 120 -7.42 0.98 -3.78
CA ARG A 120 -7.64 -0.47 -3.71
C ARG A 120 -6.80 -1.11 -2.61
N GLU A 121 -5.57 -0.64 -2.43
CA GLU A 121 -4.66 -1.14 -1.39
C GLU A 121 -4.97 -0.52 -0.02
N TRP A 122 -5.47 0.71 0.00
CA TRP A 122 -5.85 1.41 1.22
C TRP A 122 -7.03 0.76 1.95
N GLY A 123 -8.05 0.29 1.22
CA GLY A 123 -9.25 -0.33 1.83
C GLY A 123 -8.91 -1.48 2.79
N PRO A 124 -8.15 -2.50 2.36
CA PRO A 124 -7.69 -3.59 3.23
C PRO A 124 -6.89 -3.13 4.46
N ILE A 125 -6.06 -2.08 4.32
CA ILE A 125 -5.32 -1.50 5.45
C ILE A 125 -6.30 -0.95 6.49
N LYS A 126 -7.24 -0.10 6.05
CA LYS A 126 -8.22 0.50 6.96
C LYS A 126 -9.04 -0.56 7.68
N LEU A 127 -9.50 -1.59 6.96
CA LEU A 127 -10.24 -2.71 7.57
C LEU A 127 -9.42 -3.45 8.62
N ALA A 128 -8.14 -3.74 8.34
CA ALA A 128 -7.27 -4.42 9.31
C ALA A 128 -6.98 -3.54 10.53
N ILE A 129 -6.81 -2.22 10.33
CA ILE A 129 -6.63 -1.26 11.42
C ILE A 129 -7.89 -1.18 12.30
N ASP A 130 -9.09 -1.17 11.70
CA ASP A 130 -10.35 -1.15 12.45
C ASP A 130 -10.55 -2.44 13.25
N GLU A 131 -10.27 -3.59 12.64
CA GLU A 131 -10.28 -4.89 13.31
C GLU A 131 -9.30 -4.91 14.50
N PHE A 132 -8.08 -4.40 14.30
CA PHE A 132 -7.08 -4.32 15.37
C PHE A 132 -7.50 -3.38 16.49
N ARG A 133 -8.09 -2.21 16.15
CA ARG A 133 -8.62 -1.26 17.13
C ARG A 133 -9.69 -1.92 18.00
N ASP A 134 -10.61 -2.65 17.38
CA ASP A 134 -11.71 -3.32 18.07
C ASP A 134 -11.19 -4.46 18.97
N LEU A 135 -10.17 -5.21 18.52
CA LEU A 135 -9.47 -6.18 19.36
C LEU A 135 -8.81 -5.51 20.57
N VAL A 136 -8.01 -4.45 20.36
CA VAL A 136 -7.36 -3.72 21.47
C VAL A 136 -8.40 -3.23 22.47
N ALA A 137 -9.49 -2.61 22.01
CA ALA A 137 -10.53 -2.09 22.88
C ALA A 137 -11.31 -3.19 23.63
N GLY A 138 -11.51 -4.36 22.99
CA GLY A 138 -12.35 -5.43 23.52
C GLY A 138 -11.61 -6.47 24.37
N THR A 139 -10.31 -6.67 24.17
CA THR A 139 -9.56 -7.77 24.79
C THR A 139 -8.43 -7.33 25.72
N THR A 140 -8.03 -6.06 25.69
CA THR A 140 -6.92 -5.58 26.52
C THR A 140 -7.38 -4.89 27.79
N SER A 141 -6.58 -5.00 28.84
CA SER A 141 -6.80 -4.34 30.12
C SER A 141 -5.52 -3.69 30.65
N PRO A 142 -5.64 -2.63 31.49
CA PRO A 142 -4.49 -1.97 32.10
C PRO A 142 -3.64 -2.94 32.92
N VAL A 143 -2.33 -2.85 32.77
CA VAL A 143 -1.38 -3.63 33.58
C VAL A 143 -1.32 -3.03 34.99
N ARG A 144 -1.82 -3.77 35.98
CA ARG A 144 -1.82 -3.36 37.41
C ARG A 144 -2.29 -1.91 37.63
N GLY A 145 -3.33 -1.50 36.89
CA GLY A 145 -3.92 -0.15 36.99
C GLY A 145 -3.18 0.96 36.21
N ASN A 146 -2.06 0.66 35.54
CA ASN A 146 -1.42 1.63 34.65
C ASN A 146 -2.15 1.68 33.29
N VAL A 147 -2.96 2.71 33.07
CA VAL A 147 -3.75 2.87 31.84
C VAL A 147 -2.93 3.01 30.56
N GLN A 148 -1.64 3.38 30.66
CA GLN A 148 -0.76 3.51 29.50
C GLN A 148 -0.15 2.18 29.06
N LEU A 149 -0.14 1.17 29.95
CA LEU A 149 0.33 -0.17 29.66
C LEU A 149 -0.85 -1.13 29.58
N GLN A 150 -0.96 -1.83 28.47
CA GLN A 150 -2.05 -2.74 28.20
C GLN A 150 -1.53 -4.17 28.06
N THR A 151 -2.39 -5.13 28.33
CA THR A 151 -2.14 -6.54 28.09
C THR A 151 -3.47 -7.26 27.87
N VAL A 152 -3.46 -8.34 27.09
CA VAL A 152 -4.63 -9.23 26.95
C VAL A 152 -4.94 -10.00 28.24
N ARG A 153 -3.98 -10.07 29.17
CA ARG A 153 -4.15 -10.81 30.43
C ARG A 153 -5.17 -10.13 31.31
N THR A 154 -6.12 -10.91 31.82
CA THR A 154 -7.07 -10.44 32.83
C THR A 154 -6.35 -10.08 34.13
N LEU A 155 -6.98 -9.27 34.98
CA LEU A 155 -6.42 -8.90 36.28
C LEU A 155 -6.07 -10.14 37.12
N LEU A 156 -6.92 -11.16 37.09
CA LEU A 156 -6.69 -12.43 37.79
C LEU A 156 -5.41 -13.13 37.31
N GLU A 157 -5.21 -13.23 36.00
CA GLU A 157 -4.01 -13.83 35.39
C GLU A 157 -2.74 -13.01 35.68
N GLN A 158 -2.86 -11.69 35.80
CA GLN A 158 -1.75 -10.82 36.18
C GLN A 158 -1.31 -11.00 37.64
N GLU A 159 -2.26 -11.29 38.54
CA GLU A 159 -2.03 -11.42 39.98
C GLU A 159 -1.63 -12.85 40.39
N GLN A 160 -2.34 -13.85 39.88
CA GLN A 160 -2.22 -15.25 40.31
C GLN A 160 -1.29 -16.06 39.39
N GLY A 161 -0.96 -15.52 38.22
CA GLY A 161 -0.25 -16.25 37.18
C GLY A 161 -1.14 -17.25 36.45
N GLY A 162 -0.56 -17.93 35.46
CA GLY A 162 -1.32 -18.75 34.52
C GLY A 162 -1.91 -17.92 33.38
N ILE A 163 -2.11 -18.56 32.23
CA ILE A 163 -2.69 -17.95 31.03
C ILE A 163 -3.74 -18.92 30.53
N SER A 164 -4.97 -18.44 30.36
CA SER A 164 -6.07 -19.21 29.80
C SER A 164 -5.90 -19.42 28.29
N ASP A 165 -6.52 -20.46 27.74
CA ASP A 165 -6.54 -20.68 26.29
C ASP A 165 -7.20 -19.52 25.56
N ARG A 166 -8.26 -18.94 26.14
CA ARG A 166 -8.91 -17.73 25.63
C ARG A 166 -7.91 -16.58 25.47
N THR A 167 -7.12 -16.28 26.50
CA THR A 167 -6.11 -15.21 26.45
C THR A 167 -5.03 -15.49 25.40
N ARG A 168 -4.64 -16.75 25.20
CA ARG A 168 -3.72 -17.14 24.11
C ARG A 168 -4.35 -16.93 22.73
N ASP A 169 -5.64 -17.22 22.58
CA ASP A 169 -6.35 -17.07 21.31
C ASP A 169 -6.57 -15.59 20.96
N GLU A 170 -6.92 -14.76 21.95
CA GLU A 170 -7.01 -13.30 21.80
C GLU A 170 -5.65 -12.69 21.44
N ALA A 171 -4.57 -13.10 22.10
CA ALA A 171 -3.21 -12.70 21.72
C ALA A 171 -2.86 -13.11 20.29
N ARG A 172 -3.19 -14.34 19.89
CA ARG A 172 -2.95 -14.84 18.53
C ARG A 172 -3.73 -14.05 17.48
N ALA A 173 -4.99 -13.70 17.76
CA ALA A 173 -5.78 -12.85 16.88
C ALA A 173 -5.12 -11.47 16.72
N MET A 174 -4.72 -10.83 17.82
CA MET A 174 -4.01 -9.55 17.78
C MET A 174 -2.69 -9.63 16.99
N ASN A 175 -1.85 -10.63 17.27
CA ASN A 175 -0.59 -10.86 16.56
C ASN A 175 -0.83 -11.02 15.04
N THR A 176 -1.85 -11.78 14.66
CA THR A 176 -2.19 -12.03 13.25
C THR A 176 -2.61 -10.75 12.54
N VAL A 177 -3.48 -9.95 13.15
CA VAL A 177 -3.94 -8.71 12.55
C VAL A 177 -2.82 -7.66 12.51
N ALA A 178 -1.99 -7.57 13.56
CA ALA A 178 -0.85 -6.66 13.59
C ALA A 178 0.19 -6.98 12.50
N ALA A 179 0.52 -8.27 12.31
CA ALA A 179 1.39 -8.71 11.22
C ALA A 179 0.81 -8.33 9.86
N LYS A 180 -0.48 -8.60 9.64
CA LYS A 180 -1.20 -8.24 8.42
C LYS A 180 -1.18 -6.73 8.14
N ILE A 181 -1.37 -5.89 9.17
CA ILE A 181 -1.25 -4.43 9.02
C ILE A 181 0.14 -4.05 8.51
N SER A 182 1.20 -4.61 9.12
CA SER A 182 2.58 -4.30 8.74
C SER A 182 2.87 -4.68 7.28
N GLU A 183 2.44 -5.87 6.84
CA GLU A 183 2.62 -6.34 5.46
C GLU A 183 1.87 -5.48 4.45
N LEU A 184 0.61 -5.13 4.76
CA LEU A 184 -0.20 -4.27 3.88
C LEU A 184 0.39 -2.86 3.78
N LEU A 185 0.88 -2.29 4.87
CA LEU A 185 1.53 -0.98 4.87
C LEU A 185 2.82 -0.98 4.04
N ASP A 186 3.64 -2.04 4.13
CA ASP A 186 4.86 -2.16 3.32
C ASP A 186 4.53 -2.25 1.82
N ALA A 187 3.53 -3.06 1.46
CA ALA A 187 3.07 -3.18 0.08
C ALA A 187 2.53 -1.84 -0.45
N PHE A 188 1.73 -1.15 0.36
CA PHE A 188 1.16 0.15 0.04
C PHE A 188 2.23 1.23 -0.14
N GLU A 189 3.26 1.25 0.71
CA GLU A 189 4.39 2.17 0.57
C GLU A 189 5.15 1.94 -0.75
N ALA A 190 5.41 0.67 -1.11
CA ALA A 190 6.04 0.32 -2.38
C ALA A 190 5.20 0.76 -3.60
N THR A 191 3.87 0.67 -3.52
CA THR A 191 2.96 1.18 -4.56
C THR A 191 2.96 2.71 -4.58
N GLY A 192 2.91 3.35 -3.41
CA GLY A 192 2.97 4.80 -3.21
C GLY A 192 4.17 5.43 -3.88
N HIS A 193 5.38 4.99 -3.54
CA HIS A 193 6.62 5.49 -4.15
C HIS A 193 6.62 5.38 -5.68
N ARG A 194 6.10 4.27 -6.22
CA ARG A 194 6.01 4.05 -7.67
C ARG A 194 5.01 4.96 -8.38
N ARG A 195 3.84 5.18 -7.76
CA ARG A 195 2.72 5.95 -8.35
C ARG A 195 2.89 7.45 -8.16
N LEU A 196 3.38 7.85 -6.98
CA LEU A 196 3.44 9.24 -6.56
C LEU A 196 4.83 9.87 -6.76
N ARG A 197 5.87 9.07 -7.05
CA ARG A 197 7.26 9.53 -7.29
C ARG A 197 7.82 10.38 -6.15
N VAL A 198 7.38 10.08 -4.93
CA VAL A 198 7.95 10.57 -3.66
C VAL A 198 8.90 9.55 -3.07
#